data_AF-A0A830CHB1-F1
#
_entry.id   AF-A0A830CHB1-F1
#
_cell.length_a   1.000
_cell.length_b   1.000
_cell.length_c   1.000
_cell.angle_alpha   90.00
_cell.angle_beta   90.00
_cell.angle_gamma   90.00
#
_symmetry.space_group_name_H-M   'P 1'
#
loop_
_entity.id
_entity.type
_entity.pdbx_description
1 polymer ?
#
loop_
_entity_poly.entity_id
_entity_poly.type
_entity_poly.pdbx_seq_one_letter_code
_entity_poly.pdbx_strand_id
1 'polypeptide(L)'
;MFVYIFAEPVLLLLGQSADISRLAWRFAMWMIPQLNAYAINYPIAKFLQAQSRMMAMAWISRAALALHLLFSWILMMKLHWGITDGVIVLNASWWFLVVAQMIYVFSGTCGKAWTGFSWKVFENLWGFVKLFVASAVMLCPVSFFNLVFI
;
A
#
# COMPACT_ATOMS: atom_id res chain seq x y z
N MET A 1 9.94 -5.44 -3.81
CA MET A 1 10.08 -5.08 -5.23
C MET A 1 10.89 -6.12 -6.03
N PHE A 2 12.09 -6.51 -5.58
CA PHE A 2 12.88 -7.57 -6.24
C PHE A 2 12.08 -8.85 -6.51
N VAL A 3 11.39 -9.39 -5.50
CA VAL A 3 10.55 -10.60 -5.63
C VAL A 3 9.43 -10.45 -6.67
N TYR A 4 8.92 -9.23 -6.89
CA TYR A 4 7.86 -8.98 -7.90
C TYR A 4 8.44 -8.98 -9.31
N ILE A 5 9.61 -8.37 -9.50
CA ILE A 5 10.32 -8.34 -10.78
C ILE A 5 10.73 -9.75 -11.21
N PHE A 6 11.17 -10.57 -10.25
CA PHE A 6 11.59 -11.96 -10.46
C PHE A 6 10.51 -12.99 -10.10
N ALA A 7 9.23 -12.61 -10.12
CA ALA A 7 8.16 -13.50 -9.69
C ALA A 7 8.05 -14.78 -10.54
N GLU A 8 8.18 -14.70 -11.87
CA GLU A 8 8.10 -15.87 -12.77
C GLU A 8 9.19 -16.91 -12.46
N PRO A 9 10.50 -16.58 -12.45
CA PRO A 9 11.53 -17.56 -12.11
C PRO A 9 11.43 -18.08 -10.68
N VAL A 10 11.03 -17.24 -9.71
CA VAL A 10 10.82 -17.69 -8.32
C VAL A 10 9.68 -18.72 -8.25
N LEU A 11 8.56 -18.48 -8.93
CA LEU A 11 7.42 -19.40 -8.91
C LEU A 11 7.72 -20.71 -9.65
N LEU A 12 8.47 -20.66 -10.75
CA LEU A 12 8.96 -21.86 -11.44
C LEU A 12 9.87 -22.69 -10.54
N LEU A 13 10.77 -22.06 -9.77
CA LEU A 13 11.61 -22.75 -8.80
C LEU A 13 10.81 -23.40 -7.66
N LEU A 14 9.65 -22.82 -7.33
CA LEU A 14 8.70 -23.38 -6.36
C LEU A 14 7.77 -24.45 -6.95
N GLY A 15 7.98 -24.86 -8.21
CA GLY A 15 7.24 -25.93 -8.87
C GLY A 15 5.89 -25.52 -9.46
N GLN A 16 5.61 -24.22 -9.62
CA GLN A 16 4.40 -23.76 -10.30
C GLN A 16 4.50 -23.96 -11.82
N SER A 17 3.36 -24.09 -12.50
CA SER A 17 3.34 -24.17 -13.96
C SER A 17 3.80 -22.87 -14.61
N ALA A 18 4.31 -22.96 -15.83
CA ALA A 18 4.79 -21.79 -16.58
C ALA A 18 3.68 -20.76 -16.80
N ASP A 19 2.46 -21.20 -17.12
CA ASP A 19 1.33 -20.30 -17.36
C ASP A 19 0.92 -19.53 -16.10
N ILE A 20 0.85 -20.21 -14.95
CA ILE A 20 0.53 -19.58 -13.66
C ILE A 20 1.66 -18.60 -13.27
N SER A 21 2.92 -19.04 -13.39
CA SER A 21 4.08 -18.23 -13.03
C SER A 21 4.15 -16.94 -13.85
N ARG A 22 3.87 -17.03 -15.15
CA ARG A 22 3.84 -15.87 -16.06
C ARG A 22 2.67 -14.92 -15.77
N LEU A 23 1.49 -15.47 -15.50
CA LEU A 23 0.32 -14.65 -15.15
C LEU A 23 0.55 -13.90 -13.83
N ALA A 24 1.07 -14.60 -12.81
CA ALA A 24 1.40 -14.02 -11.52
C ALA A 24 2.49 -12.95 -11.62
N TRP A 25 3.52 -13.17 -12.43
CA TRP A 25 4.53 -12.15 -12.72
C TRP A 25 3.95 -10.91 -13.38
N ARG A 26 3.10 -11.08 -14.40
CA ARG A 26 2.45 -9.95 -15.06
C ARG A 26 1.63 -9.15 -14.05
N PHE A 27 0.84 -9.82 -13.22
CA PHE A 27 0.10 -9.17 -12.14
C PHE A 27 1.03 -8.45 -11.15
N ALA A 28 2.12 -9.09 -10.72
CA ALA A 28 3.10 -8.52 -9.80
C ALA A 28 3.73 -7.24 -10.37
N MET A 29 4.10 -7.23 -11.64
CA MET A 29 4.65 -6.03 -12.30
C MET A 29 3.70 -4.84 -12.21
N TRP A 30 2.40 -5.06 -12.43
CA TRP A 30 1.40 -4.00 -12.31
C TRP A 30 1.08 -3.57 -10.86
N MET A 31 1.48 -4.37 -9.87
CA MET A 31 1.31 -4.06 -8.44
C MET A 31 2.48 -3.24 -7.86
N ILE A 32 3.55 -3.00 -8.63
CA ILE A 32 4.70 -2.20 -8.18
C ILE A 32 4.30 -0.78 -7.71
N PRO A 33 3.44 -0.02 -8.42
CA PRO A 33 3.06 1.32 -7.97
C PRO A 33 2.33 1.30 -6.62
N GLN A 34 1.51 0.28 -6.36
CA GLN A 34 0.83 0.07 -5.09
C GLN A 34 1.81 -0.19 -3.93
N LEU A 35 2.92 -0.90 -4.17
CA LEU A 35 3.96 -1.08 -3.15
C LEU A 35 4.57 0.26 -2.70
N ASN A 36 4.75 1.19 -3.64
CA ASN A 36 5.23 2.53 -3.32
C ASN A 36 4.18 3.34 -2.56
N ALA A 37 2.90 3.22 -2.95
CA ALA A 37 1.81 3.83 -2.20
C ALA A 37 1.76 3.33 -0.74
N TYR A 38 1.99 2.03 -0.50
CA TYR A 38 2.10 1.48 0.86
C TYR A 38 3.25 2.08 1.66
N ALA A 39 4.44 2.18 1.04
CA ALA A 39 5.61 2.75 1.70
C ALA A 39 5.36 4.20 2.18
N ILE A 40 4.53 4.96 1.46
CA ILE A 40 4.15 6.34 1.82
C ILE A 40 2.97 6.35 2.81
N ASN A 41 1.96 5.51 2.60
CA ASN A 41 0.74 5.49 3.41
C ASN A 41 1.01 5.03 4.84
N TYR A 42 1.88 4.05 5.09
CA TYR A 42 2.12 3.55 6.45
C TYR A 42 2.67 4.63 7.40
N PRO A 43 3.71 5.41 7.03
CA PRO A 43 4.15 6.54 7.85
C PRO A 43 3.07 7.60 8.06
N ILE A 44 2.34 8.00 7.02
CA ILE A 44 1.28 9.01 7.14
C ILE A 44 0.16 8.54 8.07
N ALA A 45 -0.27 7.29 7.93
CA ALA A 45 -1.26 6.68 8.78
C ALA A 45 -0.81 6.66 10.25
N LYS A 46 0.46 6.31 10.52
CA LYS A 46 1.01 6.34 11.88
C LYS A 46 1.14 7.75 12.43
N PHE A 47 1.52 8.72 11.60
CA PHE A 47 1.53 10.13 11.98
C PHE A 47 0.13 10.62 12.38
N LEU A 48 -0.88 10.39 11.53
CA LEU A 48 -2.26 10.80 11.81
C LEU A 48 -2.85 10.07 13.03
N GLN A 49 -2.51 8.79 13.24
CA GLN A 49 -2.87 8.04 14.46
C GLN A 49 -2.26 8.67 15.71
N ALA A 50 -0.97 9.02 15.68
CA ALA A 50 -0.28 9.66 16.81
C ALA A 50 -0.84 11.07 17.13
N GLN A 51 -1.44 11.74 16.15
CA GLN A 51 -2.13 13.03 16.32
C GLN A 51 -3.62 12.88 16.65
N SER A 52 -4.11 11.67 16.95
CA SER A 52 -5.52 11.38 17.23
C SER A 52 -6.48 11.82 16.10
N ARG A 53 -6.01 11.83 14.84
CA ARG A 53 -6.78 12.20 13.63
C ARG A 53 -7.39 10.99 12.93
N MET A 54 -7.78 9.97 13.69
CA MET A 54 -8.35 8.72 13.16
C MET A 54 -9.67 8.93 12.41
N MET A 55 -10.50 9.90 12.84
CA MET A 55 -11.76 10.20 12.14
C MET A 55 -11.54 10.78 10.74
N ALA A 56 -10.50 11.59 10.54
CA ALA A 56 -10.15 12.09 9.21
C ALA A 56 -9.72 10.93 8.30
N MET A 57 -8.89 10.02 8.81
CA MET A 57 -8.51 8.81 8.08
C MET A 57 -9.72 7.95 7.73
N ALA A 58 -10.69 7.80 8.63
CA ALA A 58 -11.91 7.03 8.40
C ALA A 58 -12.77 7.64 7.28
N TRP A 59 -12.95 8.96 7.25
CA TRP A 59 -13.69 9.63 6.19
C TRP A 59 -12.99 9.54 4.83
N ILE A 60 -11.68 9.74 4.79
CA ILE A 60 -10.88 9.58 3.57
C ILE A 60 -10.97 8.14 3.06
N SER A 61 -10.87 7.16 3.96
CA SER A 61 -10.97 5.73 3.60
C SER A 61 -12.35 5.35 3.09
N ARG A 62 -13.41 5.92 3.68
CA ARG A 62 -14.79 5.75 3.19
C ARG A 62 -14.95 6.30 1.78
N ALA A 63 -14.41 7.48 1.49
CA ALA A 63 -14.44 8.06 0.15
C ALA A 63 -13.64 7.21 -0.85
N ALA A 64 -12.45 6.75 -0.46
CA ALA A 64 -11.64 5.86 -1.27
C ALA A 64 -12.38 4.55 -1.61
N LEU A 65 -13.06 3.95 -0.63
CA LEU A 65 -13.85 2.75 -0.83
C LEU A 65 -15.03 2.98 -1.77
N ALA A 66 -15.76 4.09 -1.60
CA ALA A 66 -16.88 4.43 -2.49
C ALA A 66 -16.41 4.60 -3.95
N LEU A 67 -15.29 5.30 -4.17
CA LEU A 67 -14.68 5.45 -5.48
C LEU A 67 -14.19 4.11 -6.04
N HIS A 68 -13.55 3.28 -5.21
CA HIS A 68 -13.08 1.95 -5.59
C HIS A 68 -14.25 1.07 -6.09
N LEU A 69 -15.35 1.03 -5.34
CA LEU A 69 -16.54 0.27 -5.73
C LEU A 69 -17.16 0.79 -7.03
N LEU A 70 -17.29 2.11 -7.17
CA LEU A 70 -17.84 2.73 -8.38
C LEU A 70 -16.99 2.40 -9.61
N PHE A 71 -15.68 2.60 -9.54
CA PHE A 71 -14.78 2.34 -10.67
C PHE A 71 -14.62 0.86 -10.96
N SER A 72 -14.59 -0.01 -9.93
CA SER A 72 -14.60 -1.45 -10.13
C SER A 72 -15.87 -1.90 -10.85
N TRP A 73 -17.03 -1.39 -10.45
CA TRP A 73 -18.29 -1.69 -11.11
C TRP A 73 -18.29 -1.23 -12.58
N ILE A 74 -17.85 -0.01 -12.88
CA ILE A 74 -17.80 0.51 -14.26
C ILE A 74 -16.80 -0.29 -15.10
N LEU A 75 -15.54 -0.36 -14.67
CA LEU A 75 -14.47 -0.93 -15.50
C LEU A 75 -14.57 -2.44 -15.63
N MET A 76 -14.90 -3.15 -14.55
CA MET A 76 -14.95 -4.61 -14.57
C MET A 76 -16.27 -5.14 -15.16
N MET A 77 -17.41 -4.57 -14.76
CA MET A 77 -18.72 -5.11 -15.18
C MET A 77 -19.24 -4.53 -16.48
N LYS A 78 -18.81 -3.33 -16.90
CA LYS A 78 -19.29 -2.70 -18.14
C LYS A 78 -18.26 -2.72 -19.27
N LEU A 79 -16.98 -2.51 -18.96
CA LEU A 79 -15.94 -2.43 -20.00
C LEU A 79 -15.22 -3.76 -20.26
N HIS A 80 -15.30 -4.74 -19.35
CA HIS A 80 -14.73 -6.09 -19.51
C HIS A 80 -13.24 -6.13 -19.89
N TRP A 81 -12.41 -5.31 -19.23
CA TRP A 81 -10.97 -5.18 -19.52
C TRP A 81 -10.10 -6.28 -18.90
N GLY A 82 -10.70 -7.30 -18.27
CA GLY A 82 -10.05 -8.53 -17.84
C GLY A 82 -9.52 -8.46 -16.40
N ILE A 83 -8.23 -8.72 -16.20
CA ILE A 83 -7.56 -8.61 -14.88
C ILE A 83 -6.90 -7.23 -14.72
N THR A 84 -6.66 -6.54 -15.84
CA THR A 84 -5.92 -5.27 -15.90
C THR A 84 -6.70 -4.12 -15.27
N ASP A 85 -8.02 -4.11 -15.42
CA ASP A 85 -8.92 -3.12 -14.79
C ASP A 85 -8.88 -3.16 -13.27
N GLY A 86 -9.01 -4.34 -12.65
CA GLY A 86 -8.95 -4.48 -11.20
C GLY A 86 -7.64 -3.96 -10.63
N VAL A 87 -6.54 -4.22 -11.32
CA VAL A 87 -5.22 -3.72 -10.95
C VAL A 87 -5.12 -2.19 -11.06
N ILE A 88 -5.66 -1.60 -12.13
CA ILE A 88 -5.66 -0.14 -12.31
C ILE A 88 -6.48 0.52 -11.21
N VAL A 89 -7.69 0.03 -10.95
CA VAL A 89 -8.58 0.58 -9.93
C VAL A 89 -7.94 0.47 -8.55
N LEU A 90 -7.33 -0.67 -8.23
CA LEU A 90 -6.66 -0.87 -6.95
C LEU A 90 -5.49 0.09 -6.74
N ASN A 91 -4.61 0.23 -7.75
CA ASN A 91 -3.53 1.21 -7.70
C ASN A 91 -4.06 2.64 -7.51
N ALA A 92 -5.09 3.02 -8.27
CA ALA A 92 -5.69 4.35 -8.20
C ALA A 92 -6.28 4.62 -6.80
N SER A 93 -6.95 3.64 -6.19
CA SER A 93 -7.49 3.77 -4.83
C SER A 93 -6.40 3.99 -3.77
N TRP A 94 -5.28 3.27 -3.88
CA TRP A 94 -4.15 3.45 -2.96
C TRP A 94 -3.47 4.80 -3.13
N TRP A 95 -3.25 5.25 -4.36
CA TRP A 95 -2.70 6.58 -4.61
C TRP A 95 -3.65 7.69 -4.19
N PHE A 96 -4.96 7.51 -4.36
CA PHE A 96 -5.96 8.43 -3.83
C PHE A 96 -5.85 8.56 -2.31
N LEU A 97 -5.74 7.45 -1.57
CA LEU A 97 -5.53 7.48 -0.12
C LEU A 97 -4.29 8.29 0.27
N VAL A 98 -3.15 8.00 -0.38
CA VAL A 98 -1.88 8.71 -0.13
C VAL A 98 -2.05 10.20 -0.36
N VAL A 99 -2.56 10.60 -1.52
CA VAL A 99 -2.71 12.01 -1.90
C VAL A 99 -3.69 12.71 -0.96
N ALA A 100 -4.85 12.12 -0.67
CA ALA A 100 -5.85 12.71 0.21
C ALA A 100 -5.30 12.90 1.64
N GLN A 101 -4.57 11.93 2.18
CA GLN A 101 -3.96 12.07 3.49
C GLN A 101 -2.82 13.10 3.49
N MET A 102 -2.00 13.18 2.44
CA MET A 102 -0.97 14.22 2.31
C MET A 102 -1.58 15.61 2.27
N ILE A 103 -2.63 15.82 1.47
CA ILE A 103 -3.38 17.09 1.42
C ILE A 103 -3.91 17.42 2.81
N TYR A 104 -4.49 16.45 3.52
CA TYR A 104 -4.97 16.66 4.89
C TYR A 104 -3.85 17.12 5.83
N VAL A 105 -2.70 16.46 5.82
CA VAL A 105 -1.54 16.85 6.65
C VAL A 105 -1.05 18.26 6.28
N PHE A 106 -0.93 18.57 5.00
CA PHE A 106 -0.40 19.84 4.50
C PHE A 106 -1.37 21.02 4.64
N SER A 107 -2.67 20.76 4.80
CA SER A 107 -3.69 21.78 5.02
C SER A 107 -3.56 22.55 6.35
N GLY A 108 -2.59 22.21 7.20
CA GLY A 108 -2.36 22.87 8.50
C GLY A 108 -3.23 22.33 9.65
N THR A 109 -4.09 21.34 9.38
CA THR A 109 -4.98 20.71 10.39
C THR A 109 -4.24 19.94 11.49
N CYS A 110 -2.96 19.61 11.26
CA CYS A 110 -2.08 18.93 12.21
C CYS A 110 -1.28 19.90 13.11
N GLY A 111 -1.55 21.22 13.04
CA GLY A 111 -0.95 22.21 13.94
C GLY A 111 0.58 22.18 13.96
N LYS A 112 1.18 22.28 15.16
CA LYS A 112 2.65 22.25 15.34
C LYS A 112 3.29 20.89 15.06
N ALA A 113 2.52 19.82 14.87
CA ALA A 113 3.07 18.49 14.64
C ALA A 113 3.68 18.33 13.25
N TRP A 114 3.26 19.15 12.28
CA TRP A 114 3.89 19.23 10.97
C TRP A 114 4.55 20.61 10.79
N THR A 115 5.87 20.63 10.75
CA THR A 115 6.67 21.85 10.53
C THR A 115 7.32 21.90 9.15
N GLY A 116 6.91 21.00 8.25
CA GLY A 116 7.50 20.84 6.93
C GLY A 116 8.63 19.81 6.89
N PHE A 117 9.25 19.69 5.71
CA PHE A 117 10.38 18.78 5.51
C PHE A 117 11.63 19.31 6.21
N SER A 118 12.34 18.43 6.92
CA SER A 118 13.59 18.76 7.61
C SER A 118 14.58 17.61 7.52
N TRP A 119 15.87 17.95 7.36
CA TRP A 119 16.97 16.99 7.38
C TRP A 119 17.18 16.32 8.74
N LYS A 120 16.58 16.88 9.81
CA LYS A 120 16.58 16.26 11.16
C LYS A 120 16.02 14.84 11.18
N VAL A 121 15.18 14.48 10.20
CA VAL A 121 14.63 13.12 10.09
C VAL A 121 15.74 12.06 9.88
N PHE A 122 16.90 12.47 9.35
CA PHE A 122 18.01 11.55 9.09
C PHE A 122 18.98 11.39 10.27
N GLU A 123 18.84 12.16 11.35
CA GLU A 123 19.77 12.12 12.50
C GLU A 123 19.67 10.82 13.31
N ASN A 124 18.52 10.11 13.28
CA ASN A 124 18.32 8.88 14.04
C ASN A 124 17.71 7.74 13.18
N LEU A 125 18.20 7.58 11.95
CA LEU A 125 17.76 6.50 11.06
C LEU A 125 18.01 5.12 11.67
N TRP A 126 19.14 4.93 12.36
CA TRP A 126 19.48 3.62 12.92
C TRP A 126 18.53 3.17 14.02
N GLY A 127 18.12 4.09 14.91
CA GLY A 127 17.09 3.82 15.91
C GLY A 127 15.75 3.47 15.26
N PHE A 128 15.36 4.21 14.21
CA PHE A 128 14.16 3.91 13.43
C PHE A 128 14.22 2.53 12.77
N VAL A 129 15.34 2.17 12.14
CA VAL A 129 15.53 0.86 11.48
C VAL A 129 15.42 -0.28 12.50
N LYS A 130 16.01 -0.15 13.70
CA LYS A 130 15.86 -1.16 14.75
C LYS A 130 14.41 -1.39 15.15
N LEU A 131 13.66 -0.31 15.37
CA LEU A 131 12.24 -0.39 15.71
C LEU A 131 11.39 -0.97 14.57
N PHE A 132 11.71 -0.59 13.33
CA PHE A 132 11.08 -1.11 12.14
C PHE A 132 11.30 -2.63 12.00
N VAL A 133 12.54 -3.10 12.16
CA VAL A 133 12.88 -4.53 12.11
C VAL A 133 12.16 -5.30 13.23
N ALA A 134 12.17 -4.77 14.46
CA ALA A 134 11.45 -5.40 15.57
C ALA A 134 9.94 -5.54 15.26
N SER A 135 9.32 -4.47 14.74
CA SER A 135 7.91 -4.50 14.33
C SER A 135 7.64 -5.48 13.19
N ALA A 136 8.54 -5.55 12.20
CA ALA A 136 8.42 -6.48 11.08
C ALA A 136 8.50 -7.94 11.52
N VAL A 137 9.40 -8.27 12.45
CA VAL A 137 9.52 -9.62 13.03
C VAL A 137 8.26 -10.01 13.81
N MET A 138 7.60 -9.07 14.48
CA MET A 138 6.32 -9.34 15.17
C MET A 138 5.17 -9.59 14.20
N LEU A 139 5.11 -8.82 13.09
CA LEU A 139 4.00 -8.91 12.13
C LEU A 139 4.15 -10.09 11.16
N CYS A 140 5.37 -10.46 10.78
CA CYS A 140 5.62 -11.48 9.76
C CYS A 140 4.96 -12.85 10.07
N PRO A 141 5.10 -13.42 11.29
CA PRO A 141 4.45 -14.69 11.63
C PRO A 141 2.92 -14.61 11.57
N VAL A 142 2.35 -13.49 12.04
CA VAL A 142 0.89 -13.27 12.04
C VAL A 142 0.37 -13.18 10.61
N SER A 143 1.05 -12.43 9.74
CA SER A 143 0.69 -12.33 8.33
C SER A 143 0.81 -13.68 7.61
N PHE A 144 1.84 -14.46 7.90
CA PHE A 144 2.00 -15.81 7.34
C PHE A 144 0.88 -16.75 7.80
N PHE A 145 0.58 -16.77 9.09
CA PHE A 145 -0.49 -17.61 9.65
C PHE A 145 -1.85 -17.28 9.00
N ASN A 146 -2.18 -15.99 8.87
CA ASN A 146 -3.42 -15.55 8.24
C ASN A 146 -3.52 -15.93 6.75
N LEU A 147 -2.39 -16.06 6.04
CA LEU A 147 -2.40 -16.46 4.63
C LEU A 147 -2.58 -17.97 4.43
N VAL A 148 -2.14 -18.78 5.40
CA VAL A 148 -2.11 -20.25 5.28
C VAL A 148 -3.35 -20.91 5.89
N PHE A 149 -3.92 -20.32 6.94
CA PHE A 149 -4.95 -20.96 7.77
C PHE A 149 -6.34 -20.29 7.72
N ILE A 150 -6.53 -19.27 6.89
CA ILE A 150 -7.82 -18.64 6.57
C ILE A 150 -8.01 -18.72 5.06
#